data_AF-A0A8S3EEU0-F1
#
_entry.id   AF-A0A8S3EEU0-F1
#
_cell.length_a   1.000
_cell.length_b   1.000
_cell.length_c   1.000
_cell.angle_alpha   90.00
_cell.angle_beta   90.00
_cell.angle_gamma   90.00
#
_symmetry.space_group_name_H-M   'P 1'
#
loop_
_entity.id
_entity.type
_entity.pdbx_description
1 polymer ?
#
loop_
_entity_poly.entity_id
_entity_poly.type
_entity_poly.pdbx_seq_one_letter_code
_entity_poly.pdbx_strand_id
1 'polypeptide(L)'
;MMNDETHHQNERAKFQDQLARKRMQDQAAEQARLQDEERRRQEDSVRKQEEMKQRSIEYAEQVRHQYEMKRLEAELKGKAQIERENREIYLEQIKLKAEEQRKTVLESIKTAGTVVGTGITTLLENPSKILLATGGITLLALGVYSARGATQTAVKYIDSRLGKPSLIRETSRTTLLTALRSPVKTVRRAFFSKAEDSLQGVVLDPALESRLREIAIATRFTKRNYGLFRNLLMHGPPGTGKTLFAKKLAAHSGLDYA
;
A
#
# COMPACT_ATOMS: atom_id res chain seq x y z
N MET A 1 24.98 95.84 66.80
CA MET A 1 26.31 95.21 66.66
C MET A 1 26.26 93.69 66.46
N MET A 2 25.28 92.92 66.96
CA MET A 2 25.23 91.46 66.71
C MET A 2 24.72 91.00 65.32
N ASN A 3 24.03 91.87 64.56
CA ASN A 3 23.45 91.48 63.25
C ASN A 3 24.46 91.50 62.07
N ASP A 4 25.50 92.33 62.12
CA ASP A 4 26.44 92.45 61.00
C ASP A 4 27.50 91.32 60.99
N GLU A 5 27.92 90.85 62.17
CA GLU A 5 28.88 89.74 62.29
C GLU A 5 28.27 88.41 61.82
N THR A 6 26.98 88.18 62.11
CA THR A 6 26.26 86.98 61.68
C THR A 6 26.02 86.95 60.16
N HIS A 7 25.79 88.11 59.53
CA HIS A 7 25.63 88.20 58.07
C HIS A 7 26.95 87.90 57.33
N HIS A 8 28.06 88.48 57.78
CA HIS A 8 29.38 88.19 57.21
C HIS A 8 29.82 86.73 57.40
N GLN A 9 29.48 86.12 58.54
CA GLN A 9 29.80 84.71 58.79
C GLN A 9 28.98 83.77 57.89
N ASN A 10 27.71 84.08 57.65
CA ASN A 10 26.85 83.33 56.73
C ASN A 10 27.29 83.42 55.27
N GLU A 11 27.71 84.60 54.80
CA GLU A 11 28.22 84.75 53.42
C GLU A 11 29.54 84.00 53.23
N ARG A 12 30.44 84.04 54.22
CA ARG A 12 31.67 83.23 54.20
C ARG A 12 31.36 81.73 54.17
N ALA A 13 30.39 81.26 54.95
CA ALA A 13 29.97 79.86 54.95
C ALA A 13 29.38 79.43 53.59
N LYS A 14 28.51 80.25 52.97
CA LYS A 14 27.95 79.98 51.64
C LYS A 14 29.02 79.96 50.55
N PHE A 15 29.96 80.91 50.59
CA PHE A 15 31.07 80.94 49.63
C PHE A 15 32.00 79.73 49.81
N GLN A 16 32.27 79.32 51.04
CA GLN A 16 33.03 78.10 51.34
C GLN A 16 32.31 76.84 50.83
N ASP A 17 30.99 76.72 51.00
CA ASP A 17 30.21 75.58 50.47
C ASP A 17 30.19 75.57 48.94
N GLN A 18 29.98 76.73 48.29
CA GLN A 18 30.03 76.84 46.83
C GLN A 18 31.40 76.48 46.27
N LEU A 19 32.47 76.95 46.92
CA LEU A 19 33.83 76.68 46.48
C LEU A 19 34.22 75.22 46.74
N ALA A 20 33.74 74.61 47.84
CA ALA A 20 33.89 73.18 48.09
C ALA A 20 33.15 72.33 47.03
N ARG A 21 31.91 72.67 46.69
CA ARG A 21 31.15 72.00 45.62
C ARG A 21 31.83 72.14 44.26
N LYS A 22 32.35 73.33 43.94
CA LYS A 22 33.07 73.56 42.69
C LYS A 22 34.36 72.73 42.61
N ARG A 23 35.14 72.67 43.69
CA ARG A 23 36.32 71.77 43.76
C ARG A 23 35.93 70.30 43.61
N MET A 24 34.85 69.86 44.26
CA MET A 24 34.36 68.47 44.11
C MET A 24 33.90 68.18 42.69
N GLN A 25 33.22 69.13 42.03
CA GLN A 25 32.81 69.01 40.64
C GLN A 25 34.00 69.00 39.68
N ASP A 26 34.98 69.88 39.87
CA ASP A 26 36.18 69.95 39.06
C ASP A 26 37.02 68.67 39.24
N GLN A 27 37.18 68.17 40.46
CA GLN A 27 37.83 66.88 40.75
C GLN A 27 37.08 65.70 40.13
N ALA A 28 35.75 65.66 40.23
CA ALA A 28 34.94 64.61 39.60
C ALA A 28 35.01 64.68 38.07
N ALA A 29 35.05 65.88 37.49
CA ALA A 29 35.17 66.09 36.05
C ALA A 29 36.57 65.70 35.52
N GLU A 30 37.64 66.01 36.27
CA GLU A 30 38.98 65.53 35.95
C GLU A 30 39.08 64.01 36.06
N GLN A 31 38.53 63.40 37.11
CA GLN A 31 38.48 61.94 37.24
C GLN A 31 37.68 61.30 36.10
N ALA A 32 36.55 61.88 35.70
CA ALA A 32 35.76 61.39 34.57
C ALA A 32 36.54 61.47 33.25
N ARG A 33 37.27 62.56 33.00
CA ARG A 33 38.13 62.70 31.81
C ARG A 33 39.26 61.69 31.79
N LEU A 34 39.92 61.47 32.93
CA LEU A 34 40.97 60.46 33.05
C LEU A 34 40.43 59.05 32.80
N GLN A 35 39.26 58.72 33.36
CA GLN A 35 38.59 57.44 33.10
C GLN A 35 38.15 57.29 31.63
N ASP A 36 37.68 58.36 31.00
CA ASP A 36 37.32 58.36 29.57
C ASP A 36 38.55 58.14 28.68
N GLU A 37 39.68 58.77 28.99
CA GLU A 37 40.94 58.54 28.28
C GLU A 37 41.45 57.12 28.46
N GLU A 38 41.37 56.55 29.67
CA GLU A 38 41.72 55.16 29.91
C GLU A 38 40.80 54.19 29.16
N ARG A 39 39.48 54.43 29.15
CA ARG A 39 38.51 53.64 28.39
C ARG A 39 38.81 53.67 26.89
N ARG A 40 39.09 54.84 26.32
CA ARG A 40 39.47 54.95 24.90
C ARG A 40 40.75 54.19 24.58
N ARG A 41 41.78 54.28 25.44
CA ARG A 41 43.03 53.52 25.27
C ARG A 41 42.79 52.00 25.36
N GLN A 42 41.88 51.56 26.23
CA GLN A 42 41.47 50.16 26.34
C GLN A 42 40.70 49.71 25.09
N GLU A 43 39.71 50.48 24.62
CA GLU A 43 38.95 50.21 23.40
C GLU A 43 39.87 50.12 22.16
N ASP A 44 40.80 51.07 21.99
CA ASP A 44 41.76 51.05 20.89
C ASP A 44 42.71 49.84 20.96
N SER A 45 43.09 49.42 22.18
CA SER A 45 43.91 48.22 22.38
C SER A 45 43.14 46.95 22.06
N VAL A 46 41.86 46.86 22.46
CA VAL A 46 40.98 45.74 22.12
C VAL A 46 40.74 45.67 20.61
N ARG A 47 40.44 46.80 19.96
CA ARG A 47 40.27 46.86 18.50
C ARG A 47 41.52 46.40 17.75
N LYS A 48 42.71 46.86 18.16
CA LYS A 48 43.98 46.39 17.57
C LYS A 48 44.18 44.88 17.77
N GLN A 49 43.82 44.34 18.94
CA GLN A 49 43.88 42.89 19.19
C GLN A 49 42.88 42.11 18.33
N GLU A 50 41.67 42.62 18.15
CA GLU A 50 40.66 42.02 17.29
C GLU A 50 41.06 42.04 15.81
N GLU A 51 41.56 43.17 15.30
CA GLU A 51 42.09 43.28 13.94
C GLU A 51 43.28 42.33 13.72
N MET A 52 44.20 42.22 14.69
CA MET A 52 45.29 41.24 14.61
C MET A 52 44.78 39.80 14.58
N LYS A 53 43.77 39.47 15.39
CA LYS A 53 43.13 38.14 15.38
C LYS A 53 42.46 37.87 14.04
N GLN A 54 41.68 38.81 13.51
CA GLN A 54 41.03 38.67 12.21
C GLN A 54 42.05 38.44 11.10
N ARG A 55 43.11 39.25 11.03
CA ARG A 55 44.20 39.05 10.06
C ARG A 55 44.91 37.71 10.22
N SER A 56 45.09 37.24 11.45
CA SER A 56 45.70 35.92 11.70
C SER A 56 44.81 34.77 11.23
N ILE A 57 43.49 34.90 11.39
CA ILE A 57 42.50 33.94 10.91
C ILE A 57 42.46 33.95 9.38
N GLU A 58 42.35 35.12 8.77
CA GLU A 58 42.35 35.28 7.31
C GLU A 58 43.63 34.72 6.69
N TYR A 59 44.80 35.00 7.28
CA TYR A 59 46.06 34.45 6.81
C TYR A 59 46.10 32.92 6.95
N ALA A 60 45.64 32.38 8.08
CA ALA A 60 45.56 30.94 8.29
C ALA A 60 44.59 30.27 7.30
N GLU A 61 43.45 30.89 7.00
CA GLU A 61 42.48 30.42 6.01
C GLU A 61 43.06 30.46 4.60
N GLN A 62 43.76 31.54 4.21
CA GLN A 62 44.42 31.62 2.91
C GLN A 62 45.49 30.54 2.74
N VAL A 63 46.31 30.30 3.76
CA VAL A 63 47.34 29.25 3.73
C VAL A 63 46.69 27.86 3.62
N ARG A 64 45.61 27.62 4.39
CA ARG A 64 44.83 26.37 4.29
C ARG A 64 44.24 26.19 2.90
N HIS A 65 43.61 27.23 2.35
CA HIS A 65 43.02 27.19 1.02
C HIS A 65 44.07 26.91 -0.06
N GLN A 66 45.24 27.56 0.01
CA GLN A 66 46.34 27.27 -0.90
C GLN A 66 46.85 25.83 -0.78
N TYR A 67 46.93 25.29 0.43
CA TYR A 67 47.34 23.91 0.66
C TYR A 67 46.30 22.92 0.10
N GLU A 68 45.01 23.14 0.37
CA GLU A 68 43.92 22.32 -0.16
C GLU A 68 43.88 22.34 -1.69
N MET A 69 44.02 23.53 -2.30
CA MET A 69 44.06 23.66 -3.75
C MET A 69 45.25 22.92 -4.37
N LYS A 70 46.44 23.01 -3.77
CA LYS A 70 47.62 22.28 -4.25
C LYS A 70 47.46 20.77 -4.08
N ARG A 71 46.90 20.32 -2.96
CA ARG A 71 46.62 18.91 -2.71
C ARG A 71 45.61 18.37 -3.72
N LEU A 72 44.53 19.12 -3.96
CA LEU A 72 43.49 18.76 -4.92
C LEU A 72 44.06 18.70 -6.34
N GLU A 73 44.86 19.68 -6.74
CA GLU A 73 45.51 19.70 -8.05
C GLU A 73 46.45 18.50 -8.24
N ALA A 74 47.26 18.18 -7.23
CA ALA A 74 48.14 17.01 -7.26
C ALA A 74 47.35 15.70 -7.36
N GLU A 75 46.25 15.57 -6.61
CA GLU A 75 45.38 14.40 -6.66
C GLU A 75 44.69 14.25 -8.02
N LEU A 76 44.15 15.34 -8.57
CA LEU A 76 43.50 15.34 -9.88
C LEU A 76 44.50 15.02 -11.00
N LYS A 77 45.71 15.58 -10.95
CA LYS A 77 46.78 15.25 -11.90
C LYS A 77 47.19 13.79 -11.79
N GLY A 78 47.35 13.27 -10.57
CA GLY A 78 47.65 11.85 -10.34
C GLY A 78 46.56 10.94 -10.89
N LYS A 79 45.29 11.24 -10.61
CA LYS A 79 44.14 10.50 -11.17
C LYS A 79 44.10 10.57 -12.70
N ALA A 80 44.31 11.74 -13.29
CA ALA A 80 44.32 11.90 -14.75
C ALA A 80 45.45 11.11 -15.41
N GLN A 81 46.62 11.01 -14.76
CA GLN A 81 47.73 10.20 -15.28
C GLN A 81 47.44 8.71 -15.17
N ILE A 82 46.94 8.24 -14.03
CA ILE A 82 46.52 6.85 -13.82
C ILE A 82 45.46 6.44 -14.86
N GLU A 83 44.49 7.31 -15.13
CA GLU A 83 43.45 7.03 -16.11
C GLU A 83 43.97 7.01 -17.56
N ARG A 84 44.99 7.81 -17.88
CA ARG A 84 45.68 7.76 -19.19
C ARG A 84 46.45 6.47 -19.36
N GLU A 85 47.23 6.07 -18.36
CA GLU A 85 48.01 4.82 -18.38
C GLU A 85 47.08 3.59 -18.42
N ASN A 86 45.97 3.63 -17.68
CA ASN A 86 45.00 2.53 -17.65
C ASN A 86 44.02 2.51 -18.84
N ARG A 87 44.04 3.53 -19.71
CA ARG A 87 43.09 3.62 -20.83
C ARG A 87 43.21 2.44 -21.77
N GLU A 88 44.43 2.02 -22.10
CA GLU A 88 44.67 0.90 -23.02
C GLU A 88 44.19 -0.42 -22.42
N ILE A 89 44.53 -0.69 -21.16
CA ILE A 89 44.08 -1.87 -20.42
C ILE A 89 42.55 -1.91 -20.36
N TYR A 90 41.91 -0.77 -20.09
CA TYR A 90 40.45 -0.69 -20.01
C TYR A 90 39.79 -0.96 -21.37
N LEU A 91 40.30 -0.37 -22.44
CA LEU A 91 39.81 -0.60 -23.80
C LEU A 91 40.01 -2.06 -24.23
N GLU A 92 41.15 -2.66 -23.89
CA GLU A 92 41.43 -4.06 -24.17
C GLU A 92 40.47 -4.98 -23.41
N GLN A 93 40.22 -4.73 -22.12
CA GLN A 93 39.22 -5.48 -21.35
C GLN A 93 37.81 -5.35 -21.93
N ILE A 94 37.40 -4.16 -22.39
CA ILE A 94 36.10 -3.97 -23.05
C ILE A 94 36.02 -4.81 -24.33
N LYS A 95 37.06 -4.79 -25.16
CA LYS A 95 37.11 -5.58 -26.39
C LYS A 95 37.04 -7.07 -26.10
N LEU A 96 37.85 -7.57 -25.16
CA LEU A 96 37.87 -8.98 -24.76
C LEU A 96 36.49 -9.41 -24.23
N LYS A 97 35.87 -8.63 -23.34
CA LYS A 97 34.52 -8.91 -22.83
C LYS A 97 33.48 -8.92 -23.96
N ALA A 98 33.55 -7.99 -24.90
CA ALA A 98 32.62 -7.95 -26.02
C ALA A 98 32.80 -9.17 -26.95
N GLU A 99 34.04 -9.60 -27.18
CA GLU A 99 34.34 -10.81 -27.96
C GLU A 99 33.87 -12.08 -27.26
N GLU A 100 34.11 -12.22 -25.96
CA GLU A 100 33.62 -13.34 -25.15
C GLU A 100 32.11 -13.38 -25.15
N GLN A 101 31.43 -12.26 -24.88
CA GLN A 101 29.98 -12.19 -24.93
C GLN A 101 29.44 -12.57 -26.30
N ARG A 102 30.06 -12.08 -27.38
CA ARG A 102 29.67 -12.46 -28.74
C ARG A 102 29.84 -13.98 -28.95
N LYS A 103 30.95 -14.57 -28.48
CA LYS A 103 31.18 -16.03 -28.54
C LYS A 103 30.15 -16.79 -27.72
N THR A 104 29.90 -16.41 -26.47
CA THR A 104 28.91 -17.06 -25.60
C THR A 104 27.49 -16.95 -26.17
N VAL A 105 27.14 -15.81 -26.76
CA VAL A 105 25.83 -15.64 -27.42
C VAL A 105 25.74 -16.52 -28.65
N LEU A 106 26.78 -16.56 -29.51
CA LEU A 106 26.79 -17.44 -30.68
C LEU A 106 26.78 -18.92 -30.30
N GLU A 107 27.54 -19.31 -29.28
CA GLU A 107 27.61 -20.67 -28.78
C GLU A 107 26.32 -21.10 -28.10
N SER A 108 25.68 -20.23 -27.32
CA SER A 108 24.37 -20.52 -26.73
C SER A 108 23.28 -20.64 -27.79
N ILE A 109 23.28 -19.77 -28.82
CA ILE A 109 22.36 -19.88 -29.96
C ILE A 109 22.62 -21.18 -30.73
N LYS A 110 23.89 -21.51 -31.01
CA LYS A 110 24.26 -22.75 -31.71
C LYS A 110 23.87 -23.97 -30.88
N THR A 111 24.18 -23.98 -29.59
CA THR A 111 23.87 -25.07 -28.66
C THR A 111 22.36 -25.24 -28.54
N ALA A 112 21.62 -24.17 -28.27
CA ALA A 112 20.16 -24.20 -28.24
C ALA A 112 19.59 -24.68 -29.58
N GLY A 113 20.09 -24.17 -30.72
CA GLY A 113 19.68 -24.61 -32.05
C GLY A 113 19.96 -26.08 -32.31
N THR A 114 21.11 -26.61 -31.88
CA THR A 114 21.44 -28.04 -32.00
C THR A 114 20.63 -28.91 -31.05
N VAL A 115 20.37 -28.48 -29.82
CA VAL A 115 19.55 -29.23 -28.85
C VAL A 115 18.09 -29.24 -29.28
N VAL A 116 17.57 -28.12 -29.77
CA VAL A 116 16.21 -28.03 -30.33
C VAL A 116 16.13 -28.84 -31.63
N GLY A 117 17.12 -28.72 -32.52
CA GLY A 117 17.17 -29.46 -33.77
C GLY A 117 17.22 -30.97 -33.54
N THR A 118 18.13 -31.44 -32.70
CA THR A 118 18.22 -32.86 -32.33
C THR A 118 16.98 -33.33 -31.55
N GLY A 119 16.39 -32.48 -30.70
CA GLY A 119 15.12 -32.75 -30.04
C GLY A 119 13.97 -32.97 -31.04
N ILE A 120 13.85 -32.11 -32.06
CA ILE A 120 12.80 -32.22 -33.07
C ILE A 120 13.04 -33.43 -33.98
N THR A 121 14.27 -33.69 -34.43
CA THR A 121 14.55 -34.87 -35.27
C THR A 121 14.31 -36.16 -34.50
N THR A 122 14.73 -36.25 -33.23
CA THR A 122 14.50 -37.44 -32.40
C THR A 122 13.02 -37.67 -32.07
N LEU A 123 12.21 -36.60 -32.00
CA LEU A 123 10.76 -36.69 -31.92
C LEU A 123 10.19 -37.20 -33.25
N LEU A 124 10.54 -36.61 -34.40
CA LEU A 124 10.05 -37.02 -35.72
C LEU A 124 10.40 -38.48 -36.08
N GLU A 125 11.57 -38.95 -35.66
CA GLU A 125 12.03 -40.32 -35.91
C GLU A 125 11.33 -41.38 -35.05
N ASN A 126 10.74 -41.00 -33.90
CA ASN A 126 10.19 -41.95 -32.93
C ASN A 126 8.70 -41.68 -32.62
N PRO A 127 7.76 -42.47 -33.17
CA PRO A 127 6.32 -42.25 -32.96
C PRO A 127 5.88 -42.35 -31.48
N SER A 128 6.56 -43.17 -30.67
CA SER A 128 6.30 -43.28 -29.23
C SER A 128 6.68 -42.01 -28.45
N LYS A 129 7.76 -41.32 -28.83
CA LYS A 129 8.18 -40.07 -28.18
C LYS A 129 7.28 -38.91 -28.55
N ILE A 130 6.75 -38.87 -29.78
CA ILE A 130 5.73 -37.89 -30.19
C ILE A 130 4.48 -38.02 -29.34
N LEU A 131 3.99 -39.25 -29.14
CA LEU A 131 2.80 -39.49 -28.33
C LEU A 131 3.00 -39.01 -26.89
N LEU A 132 4.16 -39.30 -26.29
CA LEU A 132 4.46 -38.93 -24.92
C LEU A 132 4.65 -37.41 -24.76
N ALA A 133 5.30 -36.75 -25.71
CA ALA A 133 5.45 -35.29 -25.72
C ALA A 133 4.10 -34.58 -25.93
N THR A 134 3.30 -35.04 -26.89
CA THR A 134 1.96 -34.49 -27.17
C THR A 134 1.02 -34.73 -25.98
N GLY A 135 1.07 -35.92 -25.39
CA GLY A 135 0.37 -36.25 -24.15
C GLY A 135 0.79 -35.35 -22.98
N GLY A 136 2.08 -35.09 -22.82
CA GLY A 136 2.60 -34.16 -21.80
C GLY A 136 2.10 -32.72 -22.01
N ILE A 137 2.19 -32.19 -23.24
CA ILE A 137 1.74 -30.83 -23.57
C ILE A 137 0.23 -30.69 -23.36
N THR A 138 -0.56 -31.66 -23.82
CA THR A 138 -2.02 -31.64 -23.64
C THR A 138 -2.42 -31.76 -22.18
N LEU A 139 -1.77 -32.62 -21.39
CA LEU A 139 -2.00 -32.70 -19.95
C LEU A 139 -1.65 -31.41 -19.22
N LEU A 140 -0.54 -30.76 -19.58
CA LEU A 140 -0.17 -29.46 -19.03
C LEU A 140 -1.21 -28.39 -19.39
N ALA A 141 -1.64 -28.33 -20.65
CA ALA A 141 -2.68 -27.39 -21.09
C ALA A 141 -4.00 -27.62 -20.34
N LEU A 142 -4.43 -28.88 -20.20
CA LEU A 142 -5.60 -29.26 -19.40
C LEU A 142 -5.44 -28.88 -17.93
N GLY A 143 -4.25 -29.07 -17.35
CA GLY A 143 -3.94 -28.68 -15.97
C GLY A 143 -4.07 -27.18 -15.75
N VAL A 144 -3.47 -26.36 -16.61
CA VAL A 144 -3.54 -24.90 -16.52
C VAL A 144 -4.96 -24.38 -16.73
N TYR A 145 -5.66 -24.91 -17.74
CA TYR A 145 -7.01 -24.44 -18.06
C TYR A 145 -8.03 -24.82 -16.98
N SER A 146 -7.96 -26.04 -16.46
CA SER A 146 -8.82 -26.49 -15.36
C SER A 146 -8.54 -25.74 -14.06
N ALA A 147 -7.27 -25.51 -13.71
CA ALA A 147 -6.90 -24.74 -12.53
C ALA A 147 -7.44 -23.30 -12.60
N ARG A 148 -7.35 -22.65 -13.76
CA ARG A 148 -7.89 -21.30 -13.96
C ARG A 148 -9.42 -21.26 -13.80
N GLY A 149 -10.14 -22.26 -14.30
CA GLY A 149 -11.59 -22.35 -14.11
C GLY A 149 -11.99 -22.65 -12.66
N ALA A 150 -11.29 -23.58 -12.02
CA ALA A 150 -11.56 -24.01 -10.64
C ALA A 150 -11.29 -22.90 -9.61
N THR A 151 -10.22 -22.12 -9.79
CA THR A 151 -9.90 -20.98 -8.91
C THR A 151 -10.99 -19.91 -8.98
N GLN A 152 -11.49 -19.59 -10.17
CA GLN A 152 -12.56 -18.61 -10.33
C GLN A 152 -13.88 -19.04 -9.67
N THR A 153 -14.26 -20.32 -9.78
CA THR A 153 -15.47 -20.84 -9.14
C THR A 153 -15.32 -20.96 -7.62
N ALA A 154 -14.13 -21.34 -7.14
CA ALA A 154 -13.82 -21.39 -5.71
C ALA A 154 -13.94 -20.02 -5.04
N VAL A 155 -13.40 -18.96 -5.65
CA VAL A 155 -13.55 -17.59 -5.16
C VAL A 155 -15.02 -17.20 -5.06
N LYS A 156 -15.81 -17.42 -6.13
CA LYS A 156 -17.25 -17.13 -6.12
C LYS A 156 -18.02 -17.92 -5.06
N TYR A 157 -17.61 -19.16 -4.80
CA TYR A 157 -18.20 -19.98 -3.75
C TYR A 157 -17.91 -19.41 -2.36
N ILE A 158 -16.67 -18.99 -2.10
CA ILE A 158 -16.27 -18.35 -0.83
C ILE A 158 -17.03 -17.03 -0.63
N ASP A 159 -17.12 -16.20 -1.66
CA ASP A 159 -17.88 -14.93 -1.63
C ASP A 159 -19.35 -15.16 -1.28
N SER A 160 -19.95 -16.21 -1.83
CA SER A 160 -21.34 -16.56 -1.53
C SER A 160 -21.58 -16.95 -0.06
N ARG A 161 -20.53 -17.39 0.64
CA ARG A 161 -20.61 -17.89 2.01
C ARG A 161 -20.30 -16.83 3.07
N LEU A 162 -19.53 -15.79 2.73
CA LEU A 162 -19.07 -14.77 3.69
C LEU A 162 -19.86 -13.46 3.62
N GLY A 163 -20.31 -13.04 2.43
CA GLY A 163 -20.79 -11.65 2.24
C GLY A 163 -22.30 -11.46 2.04
N LYS A 164 -23.07 -12.54 1.92
CA LYS A 164 -24.51 -12.45 1.62
C LYS A 164 -25.31 -13.04 2.77
N PRO A 165 -26.26 -12.30 3.38
CA PRO A 165 -27.17 -12.90 4.35
C PRO A 165 -27.87 -14.08 3.68
N SER A 166 -27.94 -15.20 4.39
CA SER A 166 -28.55 -16.42 3.88
C SER A 166 -30.06 -16.20 3.71
N LEU A 167 -30.47 -15.76 2.53
CA LEU A 167 -31.86 -15.86 2.11
C LEU A 167 -32.23 -17.34 2.16
N ILE A 168 -33.28 -17.69 2.90
CA ILE A 168 -33.69 -19.08 3.12
C ILE A 168 -34.21 -19.62 1.78
N ARG A 169 -33.29 -20.11 0.97
CA ARG A 169 -33.58 -20.70 -0.34
C ARG A 169 -33.83 -22.19 -0.18
N GLU A 170 -35.10 -22.54 0.00
CA GLU A 170 -35.54 -23.93 -0.10
C GLU A 170 -35.86 -24.21 -1.58
N THR A 171 -34.90 -24.84 -2.27
CA THR A 171 -35.01 -25.22 -3.68
C THR A 171 -35.49 -26.67 -3.80
N SER A 172 -36.50 -26.90 -4.64
CA SER A 172 -37.01 -28.25 -4.95
C SER A 172 -36.15 -29.01 -5.97
N ARG A 173 -35.16 -28.35 -6.59
CA ARG A 173 -34.27 -28.93 -7.60
C ARG A 173 -33.09 -29.65 -6.95
N THR A 174 -32.80 -30.86 -7.41
CA THR A 174 -31.60 -31.59 -7.01
C THR A 174 -30.40 -31.13 -7.84
N THR A 175 -29.39 -30.53 -7.21
CA THR A 175 -28.11 -30.19 -7.87
C THR A 175 -27.26 -31.44 -8.02
N LEU A 176 -26.41 -31.51 -9.06
CA LEU A 176 -25.49 -32.63 -9.29
C LEU A 176 -24.60 -32.92 -8.06
N LEU A 177 -24.17 -31.88 -7.34
CA LEU A 177 -23.39 -32.01 -6.11
C LEU A 177 -24.16 -32.70 -4.98
N THR A 178 -25.45 -32.38 -4.81
CA THR A 178 -26.33 -33.01 -3.83
C THR A 178 -26.71 -34.44 -4.23
N ALA A 179 -26.85 -34.69 -5.54
CA ALA A 179 -27.07 -36.04 -6.07
C ALA A 179 -25.90 -36.99 -5.75
N LEU A 180 -24.66 -36.50 -5.88
CA LEU A 180 -23.45 -37.25 -5.53
C LEU A 180 -23.29 -37.46 -4.02
N ARG A 181 -23.63 -36.44 -3.20
CA ARG A 181 -23.45 -36.50 -1.73
C ARG A 181 -24.47 -37.39 -1.02
N SER A 182 -25.70 -37.47 -1.54
CA SER A 182 -26.76 -38.33 -0.99
C SER A 182 -27.41 -39.16 -2.10
N PRO A 183 -26.71 -40.17 -2.64
CA PRO A 183 -27.19 -40.95 -3.78
C PRO A 183 -28.47 -41.72 -3.43
N VAL A 184 -28.53 -42.32 -2.24
CA VAL A 184 -29.67 -43.11 -1.78
C VAL A 184 -30.95 -42.28 -1.67
N LYS A 185 -30.87 -41.03 -1.16
CA LYS A 185 -32.04 -40.15 -1.02
C LYS A 185 -32.51 -39.61 -2.38
N THR A 186 -31.59 -39.31 -3.28
CA THR A 186 -31.89 -38.81 -4.63
C THR A 186 -32.52 -39.89 -5.50
N VAL A 187 -31.95 -41.11 -5.49
CA VAL A 187 -32.51 -42.28 -6.18
C VAL A 187 -33.87 -42.64 -5.60
N ARG A 188 -34.02 -42.70 -4.27
CA ARG A 188 -35.31 -42.97 -3.65
C ARG A 188 -36.36 -41.92 -4.01
N ARG A 189 -35.99 -40.64 -4.02
CA ARG A 189 -36.91 -39.55 -4.42
C ARG A 189 -37.20 -39.56 -5.92
N ALA A 190 -36.28 -39.96 -6.78
CA ALA A 190 -36.52 -40.02 -8.23
C ALA A 190 -37.38 -41.22 -8.65
N PHE A 191 -37.22 -42.36 -7.98
CA PHE A 191 -37.94 -43.61 -8.32
C PHE A 191 -39.22 -43.83 -7.51
N PHE A 192 -39.31 -43.35 -6.25
CA PHE A 192 -40.46 -43.59 -5.37
C PHE A 192 -41.30 -42.35 -5.04
N SER A 193 -41.06 -41.19 -5.67
CA SER A 193 -41.96 -40.04 -5.52
C SER A 193 -43.27 -40.30 -6.26
N LYS A 194 -44.23 -40.93 -5.58
CA LYS A 194 -45.63 -40.60 -5.84
C LYS A 194 -45.75 -39.09 -5.63
N ALA A 195 -46.52 -38.40 -6.48
CA ALA A 195 -46.84 -37.00 -6.29
C ALA A 195 -47.48 -36.85 -4.90
N GLU A 196 -46.69 -36.50 -3.89
CA GLU A 196 -47.19 -36.19 -2.55
C GLU A 196 -48.24 -35.09 -2.71
N ASP A 197 -49.40 -35.31 -2.11
CA ASP A 197 -50.51 -34.37 -2.24
C ASP A 197 -50.04 -33.00 -1.73
N SER A 198 -50.21 -31.97 -2.57
CA SER A 198 -49.77 -30.60 -2.33
C SER A 198 -50.21 -30.01 -0.98
N LEU A 199 -51.25 -30.59 -0.38
CA LEU A 199 -51.86 -30.18 0.88
C LEU A 199 -51.76 -31.22 2.02
N GLN A 200 -51.00 -32.32 1.84
CA GLN A 200 -50.89 -33.37 2.86
C GLN A 200 -50.35 -32.82 4.19
N GLY A 201 -51.17 -32.86 5.24
CA GLY A 201 -50.82 -32.34 6.58
C GLY A 201 -51.04 -30.83 6.78
N VAL A 202 -51.76 -30.15 5.89
CA VAL A 202 -52.33 -28.82 6.17
C VAL A 202 -53.82 -29.01 6.43
N VAL A 203 -54.27 -28.75 7.66
CA VAL A 203 -55.70 -28.82 8.01
C VAL A 203 -56.35 -27.50 7.63
N LEU A 204 -57.32 -27.55 6.72
CA LEU A 204 -58.01 -26.39 6.17
C LEU A 204 -59.51 -26.64 6.14
N ASP A 205 -60.29 -25.56 6.05
CA ASP A 205 -61.69 -25.66 5.70
C ASP A 205 -61.84 -26.26 4.29
N PRO A 206 -62.78 -27.20 4.04
CA PRO A 206 -62.89 -27.90 2.76
C PRO A 206 -63.07 -26.97 1.54
N ALA A 207 -63.75 -25.82 1.72
CA ALA A 207 -63.93 -24.86 0.64
C ALA A 207 -62.63 -24.12 0.30
N LEU A 208 -61.80 -23.83 1.32
CA LEU A 208 -60.49 -23.21 1.14
C LEU A 208 -59.48 -24.22 0.56
N GLU A 209 -59.53 -25.47 1.01
CA GLU A 209 -58.67 -26.53 0.50
C GLU A 209 -58.82 -26.71 -1.01
N SER A 210 -60.07 -26.79 -1.50
CA SER A 210 -60.36 -26.95 -2.93
C SER A 210 -59.76 -25.81 -3.76
N ARG A 211 -59.96 -24.56 -3.33
CA ARG A 211 -59.41 -23.38 -4.02
C ARG A 211 -57.88 -23.38 -4.05
N LEU A 212 -57.25 -23.72 -2.93
CA LEU A 212 -55.78 -23.77 -2.85
C LEU A 212 -55.21 -24.91 -3.68
N ARG A 213 -55.92 -26.04 -3.79
CA ARG A 213 -55.57 -27.18 -4.65
C ARG A 213 -55.61 -26.78 -6.13
N GLU A 214 -56.66 -26.07 -6.56
CA GLU A 214 -56.74 -25.53 -7.92
C GLU A 214 -55.58 -24.58 -8.24
N ILE A 215 -55.25 -23.68 -7.31
CA ILE A 215 -54.11 -22.76 -7.46
C ILE A 215 -52.80 -23.53 -7.57
N ALA A 216 -52.60 -24.59 -6.78
CA ALA A 216 -51.40 -25.42 -6.84
C ALA A 216 -51.26 -26.16 -8.17
N ILE A 217 -52.37 -26.70 -8.70
CA ILE A 217 -52.43 -27.35 -10.00
C ILE A 217 -52.15 -26.34 -11.12
N ALA A 218 -52.82 -25.19 -11.10
CA ALA A 218 -52.63 -24.12 -12.09
C ALA A 218 -51.16 -23.65 -12.11
N THR A 219 -50.57 -23.39 -10.94
CA THR A 219 -49.17 -22.96 -10.81
C THR A 219 -48.19 -24.00 -11.37
N ARG A 220 -48.44 -25.28 -11.14
CA ARG A 220 -47.63 -26.38 -11.69
C ARG A 220 -47.72 -26.44 -13.22
N PHE A 221 -48.92 -26.29 -13.79
CA PHE A 221 -49.11 -26.26 -15.24
C PHE A 221 -48.52 -25.01 -15.88
N THR A 222 -48.71 -23.84 -15.28
CA THR A 222 -48.07 -22.58 -15.69
C THR A 222 -46.56 -22.75 -15.75
N LYS A 223 -45.95 -23.35 -14.74
CA LYS A 223 -44.52 -23.64 -14.76
C LYS A 223 -44.13 -24.59 -15.89
N ARG A 224 -44.87 -25.70 -16.05
CA ARG A 224 -44.58 -26.71 -17.08
C ARG A 224 -44.68 -26.14 -18.49
N ASN A 225 -45.59 -25.19 -18.71
CA ASN A 225 -45.85 -24.56 -19.99
C ASN A 225 -45.12 -23.22 -20.17
N TYR A 226 -44.19 -22.86 -19.28
CA TYR A 226 -43.46 -21.58 -19.30
C TYR A 226 -44.38 -20.33 -19.38
N GLY A 227 -45.55 -20.40 -18.75
CA GLY A 227 -46.51 -19.30 -18.70
C GLY A 227 -46.17 -18.25 -17.64
N LEU A 228 -46.88 -17.12 -17.70
CA LEU A 228 -46.77 -16.04 -16.71
C LEU A 228 -47.44 -16.43 -15.38
N PHE A 229 -46.75 -16.18 -14.27
CA PHE A 229 -47.28 -16.41 -12.92
C PHE A 229 -48.24 -15.29 -12.49
N ARG A 230 -49.20 -15.66 -11.65
CA ARG A 230 -50.11 -14.70 -10.99
C ARG A 230 -49.60 -14.41 -9.59
N ASN A 231 -49.80 -13.17 -9.14
CA ASN A 231 -49.49 -12.76 -7.78
C ASN A 231 -50.60 -13.24 -6.83
N LEU A 232 -50.22 -13.85 -5.72
CA LEU A 232 -51.13 -14.33 -4.68
C LEU A 232 -50.80 -13.64 -3.35
N LEU A 233 -51.78 -12.99 -2.75
CA LEU A 233 -51.68 -12.42 -1.41
C LEU A 233 -52.44 -13.31 -0.42
N MET A 234 -51.73 -13.85 0.57
CA MET A 234 -52.35 -14.59 1.67
C MET A 234 -52.43 -13.69 2.90
N HIS A 235 -53.63 -13.39 3.38
CA HIS A 235 -53.85 -12.58 4.58
C HIS A 235 -54.53 -13.40 5.69
N GLY A 236 -54.37 -12.96 6.93
CA GLY A 236 -55.00 -13.57 8.11
C GLY A 236 -54.13 -13.46 9.36
N PRO A 237 -54.63 -13.88 10.53
CA PRO A 237 -53.89 -13.85 11.80
C PRO A 237 -52.53 -14.56 11.75
N PRO A 238 -51.54 -14.17 12.57
CA PRO A 238 -50.27 -14.90 12.64
C PRO A 238 -50.50 -16.35 13.08
N GLY A 239 -49.71 -17.30 12.56
CA GLY A 239 -49.83 -18.73 12.90
C GLY A 239 -50.82 -19.54 12.05
N THR A 240 -51.57 -18.94 11.12
CA THR A 240 -52.55 -19.65 10.27
C THR A 240 -51.94 -20.43 9.08
N GLY A 241 -50.65 -20.77 9.13
CA GLY A 241 -50.02 -21.64 8.12
C GLY A 241 -49.78 -21.02 6.73
N LYS A 242 -49.93 -19.70 6.56
CA LYS A 242 -49.66 -19.00 5.27
C LYS A 242 -48.27 -19.33 4.70
N THR A 243 -47.24 -19.21 5.53
CA THR A 243 -45.85 -19.53 5.17
C THR A 243 -45.66 -21.02 4.85
N LEU A 244 -46.34 -21.89 5.59
CA LEU A 244 -46.29 -23.34 5.37
C LEU A 244 -46.90 -23.72 4.02
N PHE A 245 -48.03 -23.11 3.65
CA PHE A 245 -48.64 -23.31 2.35
C PHE A 245 -47.73 -22.81 1.22
N ALA A 246 -47.12 -21.63 1.35
CA ALA A 246 -46.18 -21.11 0.35
C ALA A 246 -44.99 -22.06 0.11
N LYS A 247 -44.42 -22.63 1.18
CA LYS A 247 -43.35 -23.65 1.08
C LYS A 247 -43.80 -24.90 0.34
N LYS A 248 -44.98 -25.44 0.68
CA LYS A 248 -45.53 -26.64 0.05
C LYS A 248 -45.90 -26.41 -1.41
N LEU A 249 -46.49 -25.25 -1.72
CA LEU A 249 -46.79 -24.83 -3.08
C LEU A 249 -45.51 -24.77 -3.92
N ALA A 250 -44.44 -24.17 -3.38
CA ALA A 250 -43.15 -24.11 -4.06
C ALA A 250 -42.58 -25.52 -4.32
N ALA A 251 -42.58 -26.39 -3.30
CA ALA A 251 -42.11 -27.77 -3.42
C ALA A 251 -42.88 -28.58 -4.47
N HIS A 252 -44.22 -28.50 -4.47
CA HIS A 252 -45.09 -29.26 -5.39
C HIS A 252 -45.06 -28.71 -6.82
N SER A 253 -44.99 -27.40 -6.99
CA SER A 253 -44.85 -26.75 -8.30
C SER A 253 -43.41 -26.74 -8.79
N GLY A 254 -42.46 -27.28 -8.02
CA GLY A 254 -41.04 -27.32 -8.34
C GLY A 254 -40.34 -25.97 -8.35
N LEU A 255 -40.94 -24.93 -7.76
CA LEU A 255 -40.45 -23.56 -7.63
C LEU A 255 -39.49 -23.44 -6.44
N ASP A 256 -38.68 -22.38 -6.46
CA ASP A 256 -37.79 -22.04 -5.36
C ASP A 256 -38.56 -21.17 -4.35
N TYR A 257 -38.50 -21.52 -3.08
CA TYR A 257 -38.95 -20.68 -1.99
C TYR A 257 -37.76 -19.88 -1.47
N ALA A 258 -37.88 -18.55 -1.36
CA ALA A 258 -36.81 -17.63 -0.98
C ALA A 258 -37.26 -16.71 0.15
#